data_AF-A0A5T1T0X4-F1
#
_entry.id   AF-A0A5T1T0X4-F1
#
_cell.length_a   1.000
_cell.length_b   1.000
_cell.length_c   1.000
_cell.angle_alpha   90.00
_cell.angle_beta   90.00
_cell.angle_gamma   90.00
#
_symmetry.space_group_name_H-M   'P 1'
#
loop_
_entity.id
_entity.type
_entity.pdbx_description
1 polymer ?
#
loop_
_entity_poly.entity_id
_entity_poly.type
_entity_poly.pdbx_seq_one_letter_code
_entity_poly.pdbx_strand_id
1 'polypeptide(L)'
;FKDGISKNIDSIFQSEKFALLRLKIEKLSNLKSDLYELETNLDTVIFDTFKEFKMSEILNSLNINGAFFEFLNDKLKHYEKNQKSKLESLEKVLQSLKNQDINILNSFEENLEKIEKLKQLEMGLLNAD
;
A
#
# COMPACT_ATOMS: atom_id res chain seq x y z
N PHE A 1 -5.72 13.21 -3.85
CA PHE A 1 -4.38 13.77 -3.53
C PHE A 1 -3.68 14.25 -4.80
N LYS A 2 -3.47 13.37 -5.80
CA LYS A 2 -3.06 13.74 -7.16
C LYS A 2 -3.89 14.92 -7.70
N ASP A 3 -5.21 14.89 -7.49
CA ASP A 3 -6.12 15.95 -7.93
C ASP A 3 -5.92 17.28 -7.18
N GLY A 4 -5.42 17.25 -5.94
CA GLY A 4 -5.13 18.44 -5.15
C GLY A 4 -3.84 19.13 -5.61
N ILE A 5 -2.77 18.36 -5.82
CA ILE A 5 -1.52 18.90 -6.37
C ILE A 5 -1.69 19.32 -7.82
N SER A 6 -2.40 18.54 -8.64
CA SER A 6 -2.72 18.93 -10.02
C SER A 6 -3.50 20.24 -10.04
N LYS A 7 -4.54 20.38 -9.21
CA LYS A 7 -5.27 21.65 -9.07
C LYS A 7 -4.39 22.80 -8.61
N ASN A 8 -3.44 22.59 -7.70
CA ASN A 8 -2.53 23.63 -7.27
C ASN A 8 -1.58 24.08 -8.39
N ILE A 9 -1.12 23.15 -9.23
CA ILE A 9 -0.29 23.45 -10.41
C ILE A 9 -1.13 24.16 -11.49
N ASP A 10 -2.32 23.65 -11.79
CA ASP A 10 -3.23 24.25 -12.76
C ASP A 10 -3.67 25.66 -12.31
N SER A 11 -3.88 25.84 -11.00
CA SER A 11 -4.21 27.13 -10.40
C SER A 11 -3.08 28.14 -10.53
N ILE A 12 -1.80 27.74 -10.58
CA ILE A 12 -0.69 28.68 -10.86
C ILE A 12 -0.86 29.32 -12.23
N PHE A 13 -1.09 28.52 -13.28
CA PHE A 13 -1.21 29.03 -14.65
C PHE A 13 -2.53 29.75 -14.93
N GLN A 14 -3.56 29.47 -14.13
CA GLN A 14 -4.85 30.16 -14.18
C GLN A 14 -4.93 31.35 -13.20
N SER A 15 -3.93 31.55 -12.36
CA SER A 15 -3.95 32.60 -11.34
C SER A 15 -3.75 33.98 -11.93
N GLU A 16 -4.28 34.98 -11.21
CA GLU A 16 -4.02 36.40 -11.46
C GLU A 16 -2.52 36.71 -11.49
N LYS A 17 -1.68 35.96 -10.77
CA LYS A 17 -0.22 36.12 -10.80
C LYS A 17 0.38 35.81 -12.17
N PHE A 18 -0.12 34.78 -12.86
CA PHE A 18 0.33 34.45 -14.21
C PHE A 18 -0.21 35.45 -15.25
N ALA A 19 -1.44 35.94 -15.07
CA ALA A 19 -1.96 37.05 -15.87
C ALA A 19 -1.14 38.33 -15.68
N LEU A 20 -0.74 38.63 -14.44
CA LEU A 20 0.12 39.76 -14.11
C LEU A 20 1.52 39.63 -14.74
N LEU A 21 2.09 38.43 -14.78
CA LEU A 21 3.35 38.16 -15.48
C LEU A 21 3.24 38.53 -16.96
N ARG A 22 2.17 38.09 -17.64
CA ARG A 22 1.93 38.42 -19.05
C ARG A 22 1.86 39.93 -19.25
N LEU A 23 1.12 40.64 -18.40
CA LEU A 23 1.01 42.11 -18.45
C LEU A 23 2.36 42.81 -18.21
N LYS A 24 3.18 42.31 -17.28
CA LYS A 24 4.52 42.86 -17.01
C LYS A 24 5.45 42.66 -18.20
N ILE A 25 5.44 41.48 -18.82
CA ILE A 25 6.22 41.18 -20.03
C ILE A 25 5.77 42.06 -21.19
N GLU A 26 4.46 42.20 -21.39
CA GLU A 26 3.90 43.02 -22.47
C GLU A 26 4.27 44.51 -22.31
N LYS A 27 4.30 45.01 -21.07
CA LYS A 27 4.80 46.37 -20.78
C LYS A 27 6.29 46.53 -21.06
N LEU A 28 7.11 45.53 -20.73
CA LEU A 28 8.54 45.53 -21.03
C LEU A 28 8.81 45.52 -22.54
N SER A 29 8.07 44.72 -23.31
CA SER A 29 8.20 44.69 -24.78
C SER A 29 7.84 46.01 -25.47
N ASN A 30 7.06 46.86 -24.82
CA ASN A 30 6.65 48.16 -25.35
C ASN A 30 7.57 49.32 -24.91
N LEU A 31 8.54 49.06 -24.01
CA LEU A 31 9.53 50.05 -23.61
C LEU A 31 10.62 50.15 -24.70
N LYS A 32 11.02 51.38 -25.01
CA LYS A 32 12.24 51.65 -25.78
C LYS A 32 13.46 51.41 -24.88
N SER A 33 13.81 50.15 -24.68
CA SER A 33 15.03 49.72 -23.99
C SER A 33 16.02 49.12 -25.00
N ASP A 34 17.31 49.13 -24.68
CA ASP A 34 18.26 48.32 -25.45
C ASP A 34 18.01 46.82 -25.17
N LEU A 35 18.56 45.97 -26.04
CA LEU A 35 18.32 44.53 -25.99
C LEU A 35 18.82 43.88 -24.68
N TYR A 36 19.93 44.36 -24.14
CA TYR A 36 20.57 43.82 -22.94
C TYR A 36 19.79 44.22 -21.68
N GLU A 37 19.31 45.46 -21.63
CA GLU A 37 18.43 45.95 -20.57
C GLU A 37 17.08 45.23 -20.60
N LEU A 38 16.54 44.94 -21.79
CA LEU A 38 15.31 44.17 -21.93
C LEU A 38 15.49 42.73 -21.43
N GLU A 39 16.58 42.05 -21.80
CA GLU A 39 16.91 40.70 -21.34
C GLU A 39 17.02 40.64 -19.81
N THR A 40 17.78 41.56 -19.23
CA THR A 40 17.98 41.64 -17.76
C THR A 40 16.66 41.86 -17.02
N ASN A 41 15.80 42.74 -17.53
CA ASN A 41 14.51 43.03 -16.92
C ASN A 41 13.51 41.87 -17.06
N LEU A 42 13.52 41.18 -18.21
CA LEU A 42 12.70 39.98 -18.41
C LEU A 42 13.10 38.86 -17.46
N ASP A 43 14.40 38.58 -17.34
CA ASP A 43 14.92 37.57 -16.43
C ASP A 43 14.52 37.87 -14.98
N THR A 44 14.67 39.13 -14.56
CA THR A 44 14.30 39.56 -13.21
C THR A 44 12.80 39.35 -12.95
N VAL A 45 11.94 39.82 -13.87
CA VAL A 45 10.48 39.71 -13.73
C VAL A 45 10.01 38.26 -13.73
N ILE A 46 10.57 37.42 -14.59
CA ILE A 46 10.26 35.99 -14.65
C ILE A 46 10.71 35.33 -13.35
N PHE A 47 11.94 35.56 -12.91
CA PHE A 47 12.50 34.93 -11.72
C PHE A 47 11.73 35.29 -10.44
N ASP A 48 11.41 36.57 -10.24
CA ASP A 48 10.65 37.02 -9.08
C ASP A 48 9.22 36.46 -9.07
N THR A 49 8.57 36.42 -10.24
CA THR A 49 7.23 35.81 -10.34
C THR A 49 7.27 34.30 -10.09
N PHE A 50 8.32 33.60 -10.52
CA PHE A 50 8.51 32.18 -10.24
C PHE A 50 8.72 31.88 -8.75
N LYS A 51 9.41 32.75 -8.01
CA LYS A 51 9.49 32.64 -6.54
C LYS A 51 8.10 32.74 -5.89
N GLU A 52 7.26 33.65 -6.37
CA GLU A 52 5.91 33.84 -5.83
C GLU A 52 4.97 32.65 -6.07
N PHE A 53 5.25 31.80 -7.07
CA PHE A 53 4.53 30.56 -7.31
C PHE A 53 4.83 29.46 -6.28
N LYS A 54 5.83 29.65 -5.41
CA LYS A 54 6.15 28.74 -4.30
C LYS A 54 6.37 27.30 -4.79
N MET A 55 7.02 27.13 -5.94
CA MET A 55 7.27 25.81 -6.56
C MET A 55 8.01 24.84 -5.62
N SER A 56 8.86 25.36 -4.73
CA SER A 56 9.54 24.57 -3.70
C SER A 56 8.58 23.96 -2.68
N GLU A 57 7.48 24.63 -2.32
CA GLU A 57 6.47 24.10 -1.41
C GLU A 57 5.68 22.96 -2.07
N ILE A 58 5.39 23.09 -3.37
CA ILE A 58 4.75 22.03 -4.17
C ILE A 58 5.67 20.82 -4.28
N LEU A 59 6.96 21.03 -4.57
CA LEU A 59 7.96 19.97 -4.63
C LEU A 59 8.13 19.24 -3.29
N ASN A 60 8.19 19.98 -2.19
CA ASN A 60 8.30 19.40 -0.86
C ASN A 60 7.06 18.57 -0.51
N SER A 61 5.88 19.08 -0.86
CA SER A 61 4.63 18.34 -0.70
C SER A 61 4.67 17.03 -1.50
N LEU A 62 5.07 17.06 -2.76
CA LEU A 62 5.22 15.86 -3.59
C LEU A 62 6.17 14.83 -2.96
N ASN A 63 7.34 15.26 -2.46
CA ASN A 63 8.32 14.38 -1.84
C ASN A 63 7.79 13.74 -0.55
N ILE A 64 7.13 14.50 0.32
CA ILE A 64 6.50 13.96 1.55
C ILE A 64 5.49 12.86 1.19
N ASN A 65 4.71 13.07 0.13
CA ASN A 65 3.75 12.05 -0.31
C ASN A 65 4.44 10.83 -0.90
N GLY A 66 5.51 11.00 -1.67
CA GLY A 66 6.32 9.89 -2.17
C GLY A 66 6.80 9.01 -1.02
N ALA A 67 7.41 9.62 0.00
CA ALA A 67 7.86 8.91 1.20
C ALA A 67 6.71 8.21 1.96
N PHE A 68 5.53 8.84 2.03
CA PHE A 68 4.36 8.22 2.65
C PHE A 68 3.85 7.00 1.87
N PHE A 69 3.85 7.06 0.53
CA PHE A 69 3.47 5.90 -0.30
C PHE A 69 4.47 4.76 -0.19
N GLU A 70 5.77 5.06 -0.13
CA GLU A 70 6.81 4.05 0.14
C GLU A 70 6.60 3.39 1.50
N PHE A 71 6.37 4.18 2.55
CA PHE A 71 6.06 3.67 3.88
C PHE A 71 4.82 2.75 3.88
N LEU A 72 3.74 3.16 3.22
CA LEU A 72 2.53 2.33 3.10
C LEU A 72 2.80 1.02 2.37
N ASN A 73 3.57 1.06 1.28
CA ASN A 73 3.95 -0.12 0.51
C ASN A 73 4.76 -1.10 1.36
N ASP A 74 5.72 -0.61 2.14
CA ASP A 74 6.52 -1.46 3.03
C ASP A 74 5.67 -2.07 4.15
N LYS A 75 4.74 -1.30 4.72
CA LYS A 75 3.78 -1.84 5.70
C LYS A 75 2.89 -2.93 5.10
N LEU A 76 2.40 -2.75 3.87
CA LEU A 76 1.61 -3.76 3.17
C LEU A 76 2.41 -5.05 2.95
N LYS A 77 3.64 -4.95 2.43
CA LYS A 77 4.53 -6.11 2.25
C LYS A 77 4.78 -6.86 3.56
N HIS A 78 5.03 -6.14 4.65
CA HIS A 78 5.20 -6.75 5.97
C HIS A 78 3.94 -7.47 6.44
N TYR A 79 2.77 -6.86 6.23
CA TYR A 79 1.50 -7.45 6.59
C TYR A 79 1.23 -8.72 5.77
N GLU A 80 1.42 -8.69 4.45
CA GLU A 80 1.28 -9.85 3.57
C GLU A 80 2.19 -11.00 3.99
N LYS A 81 3.47 -10.70 4.29
CA LYS A 81 4.42 -11.71 4.77
C LYS A 81 3.95 -12.36 6.07
N ASN A 82 3.46 -11.56 7.02
CA ASN A 82 2.95 -12.07 8.28
C ASN A 82 1.70 -12.95 8.08
N GLN A 83 0.79 -12.54 7.20
CA GLN A 83 -0.42 -13.34 6.93
C GLN A 83 -0.09 -14.66 6.23
N LYS A 84 0.86 -14.65 5.28
CA LYS A 84 1.35 -15.87 4.65
C LYS A 84 1.95 -16.84 5.66
N SER A 85 2.79 -16.35 6.57
CA SER A 85 3.39 -17.19 7.62
C SER A 85 2.34 -17.76 8.59
N LYS A 86 1.30 -17.00 8.94
CA LYS A 86 0.18 -17.49 9.74
C LYS A 86 -0.60 -18.59 9.01
N LEU A 87 -0.87 -18.40 7.72
CA LEU A 87 -1.55 -19.39 6.90
C LEU A 87 -0.76 -20.70 6.84
N GLU A 88 0.53 -20.63 6.52
CA GLU A 88 1.43 -21.80 6.50
C GLU A 88 1.46 -22.53 7.84
N SER A 89 1.39 -21.79 8.95
CA SER A 89 1.34 -22.36 10.30
C SER A 89 0.01 -23.08 10.56
N LEU A 90 -1.12 -22.49 10.15
CA LEU A 90 -2.44 -23.12 10.28
C LEU A 90 -2.56 -24.37 9.42
N GLU A 91 -2.03 -24.37 8.20
CA GLU A 91 -2.01 -25.52 7.31
C GLU A 91 -1.22 -26.69 7.92
N LYS A 92 -0.07 -26.42 8.55
CA LYS A 92 0.71 -27.43 9.27
C LYS A 92 -0.05 -28.03 10.45
N VAL A 93 -0.73 -27.19 11.24
CA VAL A 93 -1.56 -27.67 12.36
C VAL A 93 -2.70 -28.54 11.85
N LEU A 94 -3.39 -28.12 10.78
CA LEU A 94 -4.45 -28.90 10.13
C LEU A 94 -3.96 -30.26 9.63
N GLN A 95 -2.77 -30.32 9.02
CA GLN A 95 -2.18 -31.60 8.61
C GLN A 95 -1.82 -32.48 9.80
N SER A 96 -1.26 -31.91 10.87
CA SER A 96 -0.95 -32.65 12.09
C SER A 96 -2.20 -33.26 12.72
N LEU A 97 -3.30 -32.50 12.78
CA LEU A 97 -4.58 -32.98 13.29
C LEU A 97 -5.12 -34.12 12.43
N LYS A 98 -5.13 -33.99 11.10
CA LYS A 98 -5.55 -35.08 10.20
C LYS A 98 -4.75 -36.36 10.42
N ASN A 99 -3.44 -36.26 10.63
CA ASN A 99 -2.60 -37.42 10.90
C ASN A 99 -2.88 -38.06 12.27
N GLN A 100 -3.18 -37.24 13.29
CA GLN A 100 -3.60 -37.73 14.60
C GLN A 100 -4.97 -38.42 14.53
N ASP A 101 -5.92 -37.83 13.80
CA ASP A 101 -7.26 -38.39 13.63
C ASP A 101 -7.22 -39.76 12.98
N ILE A 102 -6.34 -39.99 11.99
CA ILE A 102 -6.13 -41.33 11.38
C ILE A 102 -5.69 -42.36 12.42
N ASN A 103 -4.73 -42.01 13.29
CA ASN A 103 -4.26 -42.91 14.34
C ASN A 103 -5.36 -43.20 15.38
N ILE A 104 -6.17 -42.20 15.71
CA ILE A 104 -7.31 -42.33 16.62
C ILE A 104 -8.37 -43.25 15.99
N LEU A 105 -8.71 -43.07 14.71
CA LEU A 105 -9.69 -43.88 14.00
C LEU A 105 -9.29 -45.36 13.96
N ASN A 106 -8.04 -45.66 13.61
CA ASN A 106 -7.53 -47.03 13.62
C ASN A 106 -7.61 -47.65 15.04
N SER A 107 -7.25 -46.89 16.07
CA SER A 107 -7.34 -47.35 17.47
C SER A 107 -8.80 -47.61 17.89
N PHE A 108 -9.74 -46.78 17.42
CA PHE A 108 -11.17 -46.98 17.65
C PHE A 108 -11.70 -48.23 16.95
N GLU A 109 -11.31 -48.48 15.70
CA GLU A 109 -11.67 -49.69 14.96
C GLU A 109 -11.15 -50.95 15.65
N GLU A 110 -9.88 -50.96 16.08
CA GLU A 110 -9.31 -52.09 16.84
C GLU A 110 -10.05 -52.32 18.16
N ASN A 111 -10.44 -51.25 18.87
CA ASN A 111 -11.18 -51.36 20.11
C ASN A 111 -12.60 -51.88 19.88
N LEU A 112 -13.27 -51.45 18.79
CA LEU A 112 -14.57 -51.98 18.39
C LEU A 112 -14.48 -53.48 18.08
N GLU A 113 -13.45 -53.92 17.36
CA GLU A 113 -13.24 -55.35 17.08
C GLU A 113 -13.02 -56.16 18.36
N LYS A 114 -12.22 -55.64 19.31
CA LYS A 114 -12.00 -56.27 20.62
C LYS A 114 -13.31 -56.36 21.42
N ILE A 115 -14.12 -55.31 21.42
CA ILE A 115 -15.43 -55.30 22.10
C ILE A 115 -16.36 -56.38 21.50
N GLU A 116 -16.42 -56.50 20.18
CA GLU A 116 -17.23 -57.53 19.53
C GLU A 116 -16.74 -58.95 19.87
N LYS A 117 -15.42 -59.18 19.89
CA LYS A 117 -14.85 -60.45 20.34
C LYS A 117 -15.20 -60.78 21.79
N LEU A 118 -15.18 -59.79 22.68
CA LEU A 118 -15.57 -59.97 24.08
C LEU A 118 -17.05 -60.35 24.20
N LYS A 119 -17.95 -59.72 23.45
CA LYS A 119 -19.37 -60.09 23.42
C LYS A 119 -19.59 -61.52 22.92
N GLN A 120 -18.84 -61.94 21.89
CA GLN A 120 -18.91 -63.31 21.37
C GLN A 120 -18.42 -64.34 22.40
N LEU A 121 -17.33 -64.04 23.10
CA LEU A 121 -16.81 -64.88 24.18
C LEU A 121 -17.78 -64.96 25.36
N GLU A 122 -18.42 -63.85 25.74
CA GLU A 122 -19.44 -63.81 26.79
C GLU A 122 -20.62 -64.74 26.45
N MET A 123 -21.15 -64.67 25.22
CA MET A 123 -22.17 -65.62 24.75
C MET A 123 -21.66 -67.07 24.75
N GLY A 124 -20.41 -67.30 24.38
CA GLY A 124 -19.79 -68.63 24.43
C GLY A 124 -19.70 -69.20 25.85
N LEU A 125 -19.33 -68.36 26.82
CA LEU A 125 -19.26 -68.72 28.23
C LEU A 125 -20.65 -68.99 28.82
N LEU A 126 -21.65 -68.17 28.49
CA LEU A 126 -23.05 -68.38 28.90
C LEU A 126 -23.65 -69.71 28.41
N ASN A 127 -23.16 -70.23 27.28
CA ASN A 127 -23.58 -71.53 26.75
C ASN A 127 -22.78 -72.71 27.33
N ALA A 128 -21.66 -72.43 28.02
CA ALA A 128 -20.78 -73.43 28.61
C ALA A 128 -21.04 -73.66 30.11
N ASP A 129 -21.71 -72.72 30.78
CA ASP A 129 -22.36 -72.89 32.10
C ASP A 129 -23.67 -73.69 31.98
#